data_AF-A0A8S4Q9G9-F1
#
_entry.id   AF-A0A8S4Q9G9-F1
#
_cell.length_a   1.000
_cell.length_b   1.000
_cell.length_c   1.000
_cell.angle_alpha   90.00
_cell.angle_beta   90.00
_cell.angle_gamma   90.00
#
_symmetry.space_group_name_H-M   'P 1'
#
loop_
_entity.id
_entity.type
_entity.pdbx_description
1 polymer ?
#
loop_
_entity_poly.entity_id
_entity_poly.type
_entity_poly.pdbx_seq_one_letter_code
_entity_poly.pdbx_strand_id
1 'polypeptide(L)'
;YDPVCGSDWRTYHTRCMMKYITCEEQKDDVKYLYGGRCKTRDPCLLKSCVKPRTCVVNNAGEPKCRCAIPCTRHWDPACGTDGHTHTNPCMLNYLACETDSEISLRHMGNCKSRSNKEDAITLEMEVAFVCIKY
;
A
#
# COMPACT_ATOMS: atom_id res chain seq x y z
N TYR A 1 -12.89 -15.52 -34.62
CA TYR A 1 -11.66 -16.18 -34.13
C TYR A 1 -11.03 -15.19 -33.18
N ASP A 2 -11.15 -15.41 -31.86
CA ASP A 2 -10.87 -14.42 -30.82
C ASP A 2 -10.03 -15.07 -29.72
N PRO A 3 -8.70 -15.18 -29.90
CA PRO A 3 -7.84 -15.93 -28.99
C PRO A 3 -7.79 -15.29 -27.60
N VAL A 4 -7.54 -16.11 -26.57
CA VAL A 4 -7.39 -15.67 -25.18
C VAL A 4 -6.19 -16.36 -24.51
N CYS A 5 -5.55 -15.67 -23.56
CA CYS A 5 -4.48 -16.24 -22.74
C CYS A 5 -5.02 -16.69 -21.38
N GLY A 6 -4.77 -17.95 -21.03
CA GLY A 6 -5.08 -18.51 -19.72
C GLY A 6 -3.94 -18.33 -18.71
N SER A 7 -4.23 -18.53 -17.42
CA SER A 7 -3.25 -18.45 -16.32
C SER A 7 -2.21 -19.56 -16.34
N ASP A 8 -2.47 -20.62 -17.11
CA ASP A 8 -1.54 -21.69 -17.46
C ASP A 8 -0.57 -21.31 -18.59
N TRP A 9 -0.63 -20.07 -19.07
CA TRP A 9 0.14 -19.56 -20.21
C TRP A 9 -0.17 -20.26 -21.53
N ARG A 10 -1.32 -20.94 -21.61
CA ARG A 10 -1.82 -21.54 -22.85
C ARG A 10 -2.70 -20.55 -23.58
N THR A 11 -2.50 -20.46 -24.89
CA THR A 11 -3.38 -19.70 -25.77
C THR A 11 -4.54 -20.58 -26.18
N TYR A 12 -5.76 -20.10 -25.96
CA TYR A 12 -7.00 -20.75 -26.36
C TYR A 12 -7.60 -20.02 -27.56
N HIS A 13 -8.23 -20.76 -28.47
CA HIS A 13 -8.82 -20.17 -29.68
C HIS A 13 -9.97 -19.20 -29.40
N THR A 14 -10.72 -19.46 -28.33
CA THR A 14 -11.82 -18.63 -27.84
C THR A 14 -11.98 -18.81 -26.33
N ARG A 15 -12.70 -17.87 -25.69
CA ARG A 15 -13.07 -17.98 -24.27
C ARG A 15 -13.98 -19.19 -23.98
N CYS A 16 -14.78 -19.62 -24.96
CA CYS A 16 -15.62 -20.83 -24.84
C CYS A 16 -14.75 -22.09 -24.84
N MET A 17 -13.83 -22.21 -25.81
CA MET A 17 -12.89 -23.34 -25.87
C MET A 17 -11.99 -23.42 -24.66
N MET A 18 -11.57 -22.27 -24.10
CA MET A 18 -10.85 -22.25 -22.82
C MET A 18 -11.62 -23.01 -21.74
N LYS A 19 -12.88 -22.62 -21.47
CA LYS A 19 -13.71 -23.27 -20.45
C LYS A 19 -13.98 -24.75 -20.74
N TYR A 20 -14.19 -25.10 -22.00
CA TYR A 20 -14.44 -26.48 -22.41
C TYR A 20 -13.22 -27.36 -22.14
N ILE A 21 -12.04 -26.97 -22.66
CA ILE A 21 -10.79 -27.74 -22.50
C ILE A 21 -10.38 -27.82 -21.03
N THR A 22 -10.49 -26.73 -20.27
CA THR A 22 -10.12 -26.74 -18.84
C THR A 22 -11.04 -27.62 -18.03
N CYS A 23 -12.32 -27.72 -18.38
CA CYS A 23 -13.26 -28.64 -17.74
C CYS A 23 -12.92 -30.10 -18.05
N GLU A 24 -12.65 -30.43 -19.31
CA GLU A 24 -12.24 -31.79 -19.73
C GLU A 24 -10.94 -32.23 -19.05
N GLU A 25 -9.96 -31.33 -18.98
CA GLU A 25 -8.66 -31.59 -18.35
C GLU A 25 -8.70 -31.49 -16.81
N GLN A 26 -9.87 -31.21 -16.20
CA GLN A 26 -10.04 -31.01 -14.75
C GLN A 26 -9.11 -29.94 -14.15
N LYS A 27 -8.91 -28.84 -14.90
CA LYS A 27 -8.05 -27.70 -14.55
C LYS A 27 -8.88 -26.48 -14.12
N ASP A 28 -9.45 -26.55 -12.92
CA ASP A 28 -10.32 -25.49 -12.38
C ASP A 28 -9.56 -24.22 -11.95
N ASP A 29 -8.23 -24.29 -11.84
CA ASP A 29 -7.36 -23.17 -11.48
C ASP A 29 -7.01 -22.26 -12.68
N VAL A 30 -7.35 -22.67 -13.91
CA VAL A 30 -7.07 -21.92 -15.13
C VAL A 30 -8.03 -20.74 -15.29
N LYS A 31 -7.52 -19.54 -15.03
CA LYS A 31 -8.23 -18.26 -15.13
C LYS A 31 -7.93 -17.57 -16.45
N TYR A 32 -8.85 -16.74 -16.89
CA TYR A 32 -8.62 -15.83 -18.01
C TYR A 32 -7.66 -14.72 -17.57
N LEU A 33 -6.59 -14.48 -18.34
CA LEU A 33 -5.68 -13.35 -18.13
C LEU A 33 -6.07 -12.15 -19.00
N TYR A 34 -5.96 -12.30 -20.32
CA TYR A 34 -6.20 -11.23 -21.29
C TYR A 34 -6.56 -11.79 -22.68
N GLY A 35 -7.11 -10.93 -23.52
CA GLY A 35 -7.45 -11.23 -24.91
C GLY A 35 -6.22 -11.20 -25.80
N GLY A 36 -6.14 -12.11 -26.76
CA GLY A 36 -4.99 -12.33 -27.62
C GLY A 36 -4.21 -13.59 -27.26
N ARG A 37 -3.11 -13.81 -27.99
CA ARG A 37 -2.17 -14.90 -27.71
C ARG A 37 -1.30 -14.54 -26.50
N CYS A 38 -0.90 -15.55 -25.72
CA CYS A 38 0.04 -15.35 -24.63
C CYS A 38 1.37 -14.80 -25.18
N LYS A 39 1.87 -13.72 -24.58
CA LYS A 39 3.14 -13.08 -24.98
C LYS A 39 4.31 -13.66 -24.18
N THR A 40 4.45 -13.24 -22.93
CA THR A 40 5.50 -13.65 -22.00
C THR A 40 4.86 -14.07 -20.69
N ARG A 41 5.57 -14.92 -19.94
CA ARG A 41 5.18 -15.26 -18.57
C ARG A 41 5.45 -14.06 -17.67
N ASP A 42 4.42 -13.25 -17.43
CA ASP A 42 4.42 -12.16 -16.47
C ASP A 42 3.75 -12.61 -15.16
N PRO A 43 4.52 -12.85 -14.09
CA PRO A 43 3.99 -13.28 -12.80
C PRO A 43 3.00 -12.28 -12.18
N CYS A 44 3.06 -11.00 -12.55
CA CYS A 44 2.15 -9.99 -12.03
C CYS A 44 0.73 -10.11 -12.57
N LEU A 45 0.52 -10.80 -13.69
CA LEU A 45 -0.83 -11.07 -14.21
C LEU A 45 -1.61 -12.07 -13.35
N LEU A 46 -0.91 -12.86 -12.52
CA LEU A 46 -1.52 -13.83 -11.61
C LEU A 46 -1.69 -13.28 -10.19
N LYS A 47 -0.99 -12.19 -9.83
CA LYS A 47 -0.98 -11.63 -8.48
C LYS A 47 -1.91 -10.43 -8.39
N SER A 48 -2.96 -10.55 -7.58
CA SER A 48 -3.80 -9.40 -7.21
C SER A 48 -3.17 -8.67 -6.01
N CYS A 49 -2.93 -7.38 -6.16
CA CYS A 49 -2.45 -6.49 -5.09
C CYS A 49 -3.59 -5.58 -4.61
N VAL A 50 -3.70 -5.38 -3.30
CA VAL A 50 -4.67 -4.46 -2.72
C VAL A 50 -4.19 -3.03 -2.95
N LYS A 51 -5.02 -2.19 -3.57
CA LYS A 51 -4.71 -0.76 -3.76
C LYS A 51 -4.42 -0.12 -2.40
N PRO A 52 -3.40 0.76 -2.29
CA PRO A 52 -2.65 1.42 -3.36
C PRO A 52 -1.38 0.69 -3.84
N ARG A 53 -1.29 -0.63 -3.63
CA ARG A 53 -0.15 -1.43 -4.11
C ARG A 53 -0.31 -1.86 -5.56
N THR A 54 0.80 -1.88 -6.28
CA THR A 54 0.93 -2.40 -7.65
C THR A 54 1.91 -3.58 -7.64
N CYS A 55 1.68 -4.56 -8.51
CA CYS A 55 2.62 -5.67 -8.66
C CYS A 55 3.85 -5.23 -9.45
N VAL A 56 5.03 -5.59 -8.93
CA VAL A 56 6.33 -5.43 -9.58
C VAL A 56 7.08 -6.76 -9.49
N VAL A 57 7.89 -7.06 -10.49
CA VAL A 57 8.73 -8.26 -10.50
C VAL A 57 10.09 -7.91 -9.88
N ASN A 58 10.54 -8.70 -8.91
CA ASN A 58 11.86 -8.50 -8.29
C ASN A 58 12.99 -9.09 -9.17
N ASN A 59 14.25 -8.92 -8.76
CA ASN A 59 15.41 -9.47 -9.49
C ASN A 59 15.41 -11.00 -9.58
N ALA A 60 14.66 -11.70 -8.71
CA ALA A 60 14.52 -13.16 -8.73
C ALA A 60 13.39 -13.64 -9.66
N GLY A 61 12.66 -12.73 -10.31
CA GLY A 61 11.53 -13.08 -11.18
C GLY A 61 10.22 -13.34 -10.41
N GLU A 62 10.13 -12.98 -9.14
CA GLU A 62 8.94 -13.19 -8.30
C GLU A 62 8.04 -11.95 -8.27
N PRO A 63 6.71 -12.11 -8.33
CA PRO A 63 5.77 -10.99 -8.23
C PRO A 63 5.66 -10.51 -6.78
N LYS A 64 5.98 -9.24 -6.55
CA LYS A 64 5.84 -8.57 -5.25
C LYS A 64 4.92 -7.36 -5.36
N CYS A 65 4.01 -7.20 -4.42
CA CYS A 65 3.20 -5.99 -4.32
C CYS A 65 4.02 -4.87 -3.67
N ARG A 66 4.07 -3.70 -4.32
CA ARG A 66 4.78 -2.51 -3.83
C ARG A 66 3.84 -1.31 -3.81
N CYS A 67 4.04 -0.38 -2.88
CA CYS A 67 3.24 0.83 -2.81
C CYS A 67 3.51 1.74 -4.00
N ALA A 68 2.43 2.12 -4.70
CA ALA A 68 2.47 2.91 -5.91
C ALA A 68 1.63 4.17 -5.73
N ILE A 69 1.97 4.98 -4.71
CA ILE A 69 1.31 6.25 -4.44
C ILE A 69 2.12 7.35 -5.14
N PRO A 70 1.59 8.01 -6.19
CA PRO A 70 2.29 9.10 -6.85
C PRO A 70 2.27 10.34 -5.95
N CYS A 71 3.44 10.70 -5.40
CA CYS A 71 3.58 11.87 -4.55
C CYS A 71 4.42 12.96 -5.23
N THR A 72 3.96 14.20 -5.10
CA THR A 72 4.76 15.38 -5.43
C THR A 72 5.82 15.60 -4.35
N ARG A 73 6.90 16.31 -4.71
CA ARG A 73 7.95 16.72 -3.76
C ARG A 73 7.69 18.11 -3.16
N HIS A 74 6.44 18.56 -3.16
CA HIS A 74 6.08 19.83 -2.53
C HIS A 74 6.25 19.71 -1.01
N TRP A 75 6.81 20.77 -0.43
CA TRP A 75 6.99 20.88 1.00
C TRP A 75 5.69 21.41 1.63
N ASP A 76 4.97 20.53 2.30
CA ASP A 76 3.72 20.82 3.02
C ASP A 76 3.67 19.95 4.28
N PRO A 77 4.47 20.27 5.30
CA PRO A 77 4.82 19.33 6.35
C PRO A 77 3.60 18.82 7.11
N ALA A 78 3.64 17.55 7.52
CA ALA A 78 2.56 16.88 8.21
C ALA A 78 3.10 16.07 9.40
N CYS A 79 2.49 16.21 10.57
CA CYS A 79 2.84 15.41 11.73
C CYS A 79 2.02 14.12 11.75
N GLY A 80 2.69 12.97 11.75
CA GLY A 80 2.05 11.66 11.84
C GLY A 80 1.69 11.25 13.26
N THR A 81 0.87 10.22 13.40
CA THR A 81 0.59 9.55 14.69
C THR A 81 1.82 8.88 15.29
N ASP A 82 2.83 8.61 14.46
CA ASP A 82 4.16 8.15 14.83
C ASP A 82 5.03 9.24 15.49
N GLY A 83 4.54 10.48 15.58
CA GLY A 83 5.28 11.61 16.14
C GLY A 83 6.41 12.13 15.24
N HIS A 84 6.47 11.69 13.98
CA HIS A 84 7.46 12.14 13.01
C HIS A 84 6.86 13.15 12.03
N THR A 85 7.69 14.10 11.59
CA THR A 85 7.31 15.07 10.56
C THR A 85 7.59 14.49 9.19
N HIS A 86 6.56 14.42 8.36
CA HIS A 86 6.60 13.96 6.97
C HIS A 86 6.60 15.16 6.03
N THR A 87 7.29 15.05 4.89
CA THR A 87 7.43 16.14 3.89
C THR A 87 6.08 16.68 3.40
N ASN A 88 5.12 15.77 3.19
CA ASN A 88 3.74 16.08 2.89
C ASN A 88 2.81 14.91 3.25
N PRO A 89 1.48 15.12 3.29
CA PRO A 89 0.52 14.06 3.61
C PRO A 89 0.57 12.87 2.63
N CYS A 90 0.96 13.10 1.37
CA CYS A 90 1.13 12.00 0.42
C CYS A 90 2.31 11.10 0.80
N MET A 91 3.45 11.70 1.18
CA MET A 91 4.63 10.97 1.64
C MET A 91 4.34 10.20 2.93
N LEU A 92 3.52 10.75 3.84
CA LEU A 92 3.04 10.03 5.01
C LEU A 92 2.29 8.76 4.60
N ASN A 93 1.30 8.86 3.70
CA ASN A 93 0.55 7.71 3.21
C ASN A 93 1.42 6.70 2.45
N TYR A 94 2.39 7.18 1.68
CA TYR A 94 3.36 6.33 0.99
C TYR A 94 4.20 5.53 1.99
N LEU A 95 4.70 6.17 3.04
CA LEU A 95 5.50 5.53 4.08
C LEU A 95 4.66 4.54 4.89
N ALA A 96 3.44 4.92 5.28
CA ALA A 96 2.48 4.02 5.93
C ALA A 96 2.27 2.74 5.10
N CYS A 97 2.07 2.91 3.80
CA CYS A 97 1.95 1.79 2.88
C CYS A 97 3.25 0.97 2.77
N GLU A 98 4.41 1.60 2.56
CA GLU A 98 5.68 0.88 2.30
C GLU A 98 6.17 0.11 3.54
N THR A 99 5.82 0.59 4.74
CA THR A 99 6.20 -0.03 6.02
C THR A 99 5.10 -0.91 6.63
N ASP A 100 3.95 -1.06 5.96
CA ASP A 100 2.77 -1.76 6.49
C ASP A 100 2.38 -1.25 7.91
N SER A 101 2.49 0.06 8.12
CA SER A 101 2.21 0.70 9.40
C SER A 101 0.91 1.50 9.38
N GLU A 102 0.21 1.53 10.51
CA GLU A 102 -1.03 2.29 10.69
C GLU A 102 -0.75 3.75 11.07
N ILE A 103 0.15 4.41 10.33
CA ILE A 103 0.45 5.82 10.52
C ILE A 103 -0.62 6.64 9.83
N SER A 104 -1.23 7.56 10.57
CA SER A 104 -2.22 8.50 10.05
C SER A 104 -1.79 9.93 10.35
N LEU A 105 -2.43 10.89 9.66
CA LEU A 105 -2.20 12.30 9.91
C LEU A 105 -2.71 12.68 11.31
N ARG A 106 -1.83 13.21 12.16
CA ARG A 106 -2.21 13.78 13.46
C ARG A 106 -2.63 15.23 13.32
N HIS A 107 -1.80 16.05 12.68
CA HIS A 107 -2.10 17.44 12.34
C HIS A 107 -1.20 17.93 11.20
N MET A 108 -1.60 19.01 10.52
CA MET A 108 -0.76 19.70 9.54
C MET A 108 0.36 20.48 10.25
N GLY A 109 1.48 20.69 9.56
CA GLY A 109 2.71 21.28 10.09
C GLY A 109 3.67 20.27 10.73
N ASN A 110 4.82 20.77 11.19
CA ASN A 110 5.84 19.94 11.85
C ASN A 110 5.35 19.43 13.21
N CYS A 111 5.79 18.22 13.59
CA CYS A 111 5.68 17.76 14.96
C CYS A 111 6.50 18.65 15.90
N LYS A 112 5.98 18.90 17.10
CA LYS A 112 6.73 19.58 18.17
C LYS A 112 7.88 18.66 18.60
N SER A 113 9.13 19.11 18.47
CA SER A 113 10.27 18.37 19.00
C SER A 113 10.14 18.23 20.51
N ARG A 114 10.33 17.03 21.05
CA ARG A 114 10.78 16.89 22.45
C ARG A 114 12.23 17.37 22.53
N SER A 115 12.46 18.66 22.39
CA SER A 115 13.73 19.28 22.77
C SER A 115 13.71 19.42 24.28
N ASN A 116 14.29 18.46 25.01
CA ASN A 116 14.69 18.73 26.37
C ASN A 116 15.77 19.82 26.36
N LYS A 117 15.40 21.02 26.77
CA LYS A 117 16.24 21.93 27.55
C LYS A 117 15.34 22.57 28.61
N GLU A 118 15.52 22.07 29.84
CA GLU A 118 15.34 22.74 31.13
C GLU A 118 14.24 23.80 31.24
N ASP A 119 13.05 23.36 31.62
CA ASP A 119 12.25 24.02 32.67
C ASP A 119 11.89 22.94 33.71
N ALA A 120 12.89 22.51 34.46
CA ALA A 120 12.64 22.11 35.84
C ALA A 120 12.73 23.39 36.68
N ILE A 121 11.71 23.61 37.52
CA ILE A 121 11.54 24.71 38.50
C ILE A 121 10.79 25.93 37.88
N THR A 122 9.47 25.93 37.75
CA THR A 122 8.42 26.08 38.79
C THR A 122 7.07 25.97 38.03
N LEU A 123 5.99 25.36 38.48
CA LEU A 123 5.41 25.26 39.81
C LEU A 123 4.85 23.83 40.02
N GLU A 124 5.35 23.13 41.04
CA GLU A 124 4.37 22.57 41.98
C GLU A 124 3.65 23.76 42.62
N MET A 125 2.35 23.58 42.89
CA MET A 125 1.30 24.58 43.20
C MET A 125 0.54 24.96 41.92
N GLU A 126 -0.55 24.27 41.54
CA GLU A 126 -1.77 24.21 42.34
C GLU A 126 -2.44 22.82 42.32
N VAL A 127 -2.08 22.01 43.32
CA VAL A 127 -3.03 21.13 44.02
C VAL A 127 -3.94 21.95 44.96
N ALA A 128 -3.99 23.29 44.81
CA ALA A 128 -4.60 24.21 45.78
C ALA A 128 -5.95 24.83 45.34
N PHE A 129 -6.44 24.63 44.12
CA PHE A 129 -7.75 25.18 43.70
C PHE A 129 -8.94 24.21 43.76
N VAL A 130 -8.73 22.92 44.10
CA VAL A 130 -9.84 21.98 44.28
C VAL A 130 -10.34 21.91 45.73
N CYS A 131 -9.60 22.45 46.72
CA CYS A 131 -10.00 22.38 48.14
C CYS A 131 -10.71 23.62 48.71
N ILE A 132 -11.02 24.67 47.94
CA ILE A 132 -11.82 25.81 48.44
C ILE A 132 -12.82 26.30 47.37
N LYS A 133 -13.76 25.44 46.98
CA LYS A 133 -15.18 25.76 46.69
C LYS A 133 -15.88 24.53 46.10
N TYR A 134 -16.23 23.57 46.95
CA TYR A 134 -17.58 23.02 47.16
C TYR A 134 -17.54 22.08 48.36
#